data_AF-A0A6M1RMI6-F1
#
_entry.id   AF-A0A6M1RMI6-F1
#
_cell.length_a   1.000
_cell.length_b   1.000
_cell.length_c   1.000
_cell.angle_alpha   90.00
_cell.angle_beta   90.00
_cell.angle_gamma   90.00
#
_symmetry.space_group_name_H-M   'P 1'
#
loop_
_entity.id
_entity.type
_entity.pdbx_description
1 polymer ?
#
loop_
_entity_poly.entity_id
_entity_poly.type
_entity_poly.pdbx_seq_one_letter_code
_entity_poly.pdbx_strand_id
1 'polypeptide(L)'
;MKKTLVVAMALACAASAFAQGTVVFVNNVTGVLRAPIYGPLGPGDTVSLVGNGPSPSIPAGTVDYGGRPLLAGAGYTAQLFAAPGADQPESSLQPATPTTTFRTGAAAGFVALVTATLPNVPPDAPVATLQLRVWDNMGGTVTTWAQAEALWLSGQIAAGKSLTFNVNAIGGTLNPPPNLVGLQSFNIYYIPEPGTLALLGLGALGLMVFRRK
;
A
#
# COMPACT_ATOMS: atom_id res chain seq x y z
N MET A 1 31.96 34.49 -2.32
CA MET A 1 30.53 34.71 -2.03
C MET A 1 29.61 33.85 -2.89
N LYS A 2 29.71 33.85 -4.23
CA LYS A 2 28.86 32.99 -5.09
C LYS A 2 29.09 31.48 -4.92
N LYS A 3 30.36 31.04 -4.84
CA LYS A 3 30.72 29.61 -4.70
C LYS A 3 30.39 29.03 -3.32
N THR A 4 30.47 29.83 -2.26
CA THR A 4 30.16 29.42 -0.87
C THR A 4 28.67 29.22 -0.64
N LEU A 5 27.82 30.01 -1.31
CA LEU A 5 26.36 29.88 -1.23
C LEU A 5 25.85 28.60 -1.91
N VAL A 6 26.44 28.23 -3.04
CA VAL A 6 26.10 26.99 -3.78
C VAL A 6 26.52 25.74 -2.99
N VAL A 7 27.69 25.75 -2.34
CA VAL A 7 28.15 24.63 -1.51
C VAL A 7 27.28 24.48 -0.24
N ALA A 8 26.90 25.58 0.40
CA ALA A 8 26.02 25.54 1.57
C ALA A 8 24.61 25.04 1.23
N MET A 9 24.03 25.45 0.10
CA MET A 9 22.75 24.90 -0.38
C MET A 9 22.86 23.41 -0.73
N ALA A 10 23.93 22.97 -1.39
CA ALA A 10 24.14 21.56 -1.72
C ALA A 10 24.28 20.68 -0.46
N LEU A 11 24.98 21.16 0.57
CA LEU A 11 25.11 20.47 1.86
C LEU A 11 23.79 20.43 2.63
N ALA A 12 23.01 21.51 2.62
CA ALA A 12 21.69 21.55 3.25
C ALA A 12 20.69 20.60 2.57
N CYS A 13 20.69 20.54 1.23
CA CYS A 13 19.86 19.59 0.48
C CYS A 13 20.27 18.13 0.72
N ALA A 14 21.57 17.84 0.84
CA ALA A 14 22.05 16.50 1.17
C ALA A 14 21.66 16.07 2.59
N ALA A 15 21.73 16.98 3.57
CA ALA A 15 21.33 16.69 4.95
C ALA A 15 19.84 16.32 5.08
N SER A 16 18.96 16.96 4.31
CA SER A 16 17.52 16.63 4.28
C SER A 16 17.23 15.22 3.73
N ALA A 17 18.08 14.68 2.85
CA ALA A 17 17.93 13.33 2.31
C ALA A 17 18.33 12.23 3.31
N PHE A 18 19.17 12.55 4.31
CA PHE A 18 19.55 11.62 5.39
C PHE A 18 18.66 11.73 6.63
N ALA A 19 17.67 12.64 6.63
CA ALA A 19 16.80 12.90 7.77
C ALA A 19 15.41 12.28 7.57
N GLN A 20 15.33 11.03 7.09
CA GLN A 20 14.06 10.32 6.90
C GLN A 20 14.04 9.02 7.70
N GLY A 21 12.86 8.71 8.25
CA GLY A 21 12.60 7.48 8.95
C GLY A 21 12.61 6.28 8.03
N THR A 22 13.00 5.12 8.55
CA THR A 22 13.05 3.87 7.76
C THR A 22 12.34 2.72 8.46
N VAL A 23 11.86 1.75 7.68
CA VAL A 23 11.25 0.51 8.16
C VAL A 23 11.71 -0.67 7.30
N VAL A 24 11.72 -1.88 7.87
CA VAL A 24 11.90 -3.10 7.09
C VAL A 24 10.58 -3.42 6.40
N PHE A 25 10.54 -3.25 5.08
CA PHE A 25 9.38 -3.57 4.28
C PHE A 25 9.34 -5.07 4.00
N VAL A 26 8.64 -5.78 4.89
CA VAL A 26 8.42 -7.22 4.82
C VAL A 26 7.10 -7.57 5.52
N ASN A 27 6.36 -8.54 4.99
CA ASN A 27 5.10 -9.03 5.56
C ASN A 27 5.20 -10.48 6.10
N ASN A 28 6.43 -10.99 6.24
CA ASN A 28 6.74 -12.28 6.85
C ASN A 28 8.07 -12.21 7.58
N VAL A 29 8.01 -12.34 8.90
CA VAL A 29 9.14 -12.41 9.83
C VAL A 29 8.84 -13.54 10.79
N THR A 30 9.72 -14.55 10.81
CA THR A 30 9.56 -15.75 11.63
C THR A 30 9.28 -15.39 13.09
N GLY A 31 8.15 -15.88 13.62
CA GLY A 31 7.74 -15.66 15.01
C GLY A 31 7.22 -14.26 15.35
N VAL A 32 7.22 -13.31 14.41
CA VAL A 32 6.85 -11.90 14.68
C VAL A 32 5.65 -11.45 13.86
N LEU A 33 5.64 -11.74 12.55
CA LEU A 33 4.63 -11.25 11.62
C LEU A 33 4.47 -12.26 10.49
N ARG A 34 3.25 -12.59 10.12
CA ARG A 34 2.97 -13.38 8.91
C ARG A 34 1.61 -12.98 8.36
N ALA A 35 1.65 -12.06 7.41
CA ALA A 35 0.49 -11.42 6.79
C ALA A 35 0.53 -11.62 5.26
N PRO A 36 0.24 -12.82 4.75
CA PRO A 36 0.19 -13.08 3.31
C PRO A 36 -0.86 -12.20 2.62
N ILE A 37 -0.59 -11.86 1.35
CA ILE A 37 -1.49 -11.05 0.51
C ILE A 37 -2.03 -11.91 -0.63
N TYR A 38 -3.33 -11.82 -0.82
CA TYR A 38 -4.07 -12.68 -1.73
C TYR A 38 -4.52 -11.95 -2.99
N GLY A 39 -4.61 -12.69 -4.08
CA GLY A 39 -5.14 -12.24 -5.36
C GLY A 39 -6.66 -12.37 -5.46
N PRO A 40 -7.22 -11.93 -6.60
CA PRO A 40 -8.60 -12.19 -6.94
C PRO A 40 -8.79 -13.66 -7.35
N LEU A 41 -9.97 -14.23 -7.14
CA LEU A 41 -10.38 -15.54 -7.69
C LEU A 41 -10.50 -15.51 -9.22
N GLY A 42 -10.70 -14.32 -9.79
CA GLY A 42 -10.74 -14.08 -11.22
C GLY A 42 -11.06 -12.62 -11.56
N PRO A 43 -11.18 -12.27 -12.85
CA PRO A 43 -11.36 -10.89 -13.33
C PRO A 43 -12.65 -10.17 -12.90
N GLY A 44 -13.57 -10.83 -12.21
CA GLY A 44 -14.83 -10.25 -11.71
C GLY A 44 -14.96 -10.31 -10.19
N ASP A 45 -13.86 -10.58 -9.49
CA ASP A 45 -13.90 -10.73 -8.05
C ASP A 45 -13.87 -9.37 -7.35
N THR A 46 -15.02 -8.99 -6.78
CA THR A 46 -15.26 -7.68 -6.17
C THR A 46 -15.27 -7.71 -4.65
N VAL A 47 -14.94 -8.85 -4.05
CA VAL A 47 -15.00 -9.02 -2.60
C VAL A 47 -13.70 -8.56 -1.96
N SER A 48 -13.80 -7.56 -1.08
CA SER A 48 -12.70 -7.07 -0.26
C SER A 48 -12.70 -7.78 1.09
N LEU A 49 -11.63 -8.52 1.38
CA LEU A 49 -11.36 -9.18 2.66
C LEU A 49 -10.10 -8.57 3.27
N VAL A 50 -10.19 -8.28 4.57
CA VAL A 50 -9.07 -7.76 5.36
C VAL A 50 -9.08 -8.43 6.73
N GLY A 51 -7.88 -8.70 7.24
CA GLY A 51 -7.65 -9.39 8.51
C GLY A 51 -6.88 -10.68 8.32
N ASN A 52 -6.31 -11.18 9.42
CA ASN A 52 -5.50 -12.38 9.38
C ASN A 52 -6.38 -13.63 9.28
N GLY A 53 -5.93 -14.59 8.47
CA GLY A 53 -6.52 -15.92 8.44
C GLY A 53 -6.06 -16.77 9.63
N PRO A 54 -6.50 -18.03 9.72
CA PRO A 54 -6.02 -18.96 10.73
C PRO A 54 -4.50 -19.21 10.64
N SER A 55 -3.97 -20.03 11.54
CA SER A 55 -2.59 -20.53 11.47
C SER A 55 -2.29 -21.03 10.05
N PRO A 56 -1.16 -20.62 9.44
CA PRO A 56 0.04 -20.07 10.07
C PRO A 56 0.15 -18.53 10.02
N SER A 57 -0.94 -17.77 9.93
CA SER A 57 -0.86 -16.30 10.03
C SER A 57 -0.40 -15.87 11.43
N ILE A 58 0.32 -14.75 11.51
CA ILE A 58 0.84 -14.22 12.78
C ILE A 58 0.56 -12.72 12.86
N PRO A 59 -0.28 -12.26 13.81
CA PRO A 59 -1.13 -13.06 14.70
C PRO A 59 -2.16 -13.92 13.94
N ALA A 60 -2.55 -15.07 14.49
CA ALA A 60 -3.63 -15.86 13.90
C ALA A 60 -4.98 -15.11 14.02
N GLY A 61 -5.79 -15.18 12.98
CA GLY A 61 -7.15 -14.67 12.96
C GLY A 61 -8.13 -15.70 12.41
N THR A 62 -9.26 -15.24 11.89
CA THR A 62 -10.39 -16.09 11.47
C THR A 62 -10.84 -15.85 10.04
N VAL A 63 -10.18 -14.94 9.30
CA VAL A 63 -10.60 -14.58 7.94
C VAL A 63 -10.35 -15.75 7.00
N ASP A 64 -11.42 -16.26 6.39
CA ASP A 64 -11.34 -17.23 5.30
C ASP A 64 -11.22 -16.49 3.97
N TYR A 65 -10.13 -16.75 3.25
CA TYR A 65 -9.86 -16.18 1.94
C TYR A 65 -10.51 -16.98 0.79
N GLY A 66 -11.31 -18.01 1.08
CA GLY A 66 -12.19 -18.64 0.10
C GLY A 66 -11.46 -19.28 -1.09
N GLY A 67 -10.23 -19.76 -0.88
CA GLY A 67 -9.39 -20.35 -1.93
C GLY A 67 -8.70 -19.34 -2.86
N ARG A 68 -8.73 -18.04 -2.54
CA ARG A 68 -7.97 -17.02 -3.28
C ARG A 68 -6.48 -17.40 -3.40
N PRO A 69 -5.87 -17.22 -4.58
CA PRO A 69 -4.45 -17.51 -4.75
C PRO A 69 -3.60 -16.50 -3.96
N LEU A 70 -2.40 -16.91 -3.56
CA LEU A 70 -1.40 -15.99 -3.01
C LEU A 70 -0.76 -15.19 -4.15
N LEU A 71 -0.54 -13.88 -3.97
CA LEU A 71 0.13 -13.07 -4.98
C LEU A 71 1.59 -13.50 -5.17
N ALA A 72 2.05 -13.61 -6.41
CA ALA A 72 3.40 -14.08 -6.69
C ALA A 72 4.05 -13.32 -7.84
N GLY A 73 5.36 -13.13 -7.73
CA GLY A 73 6.19 -12.59 -8.80
C GLY A 73 6.08 -11.08 -9.02
N ALA A 74 6.60 -10.65 -10.18
CA ALA A 74 6.82 -9.24 -10.51
C ALA A 74 5.64 -8.54 -11.22
N GLY A 75 4.53 -9.24 -11.46
CA GLY A 75 3.32 -8.65 -12.06
C GLY A 75 2.52 -7.77 -11.09
N TYR A 76 2.91 -7.74 -9.81
CA TYR A 76 2.27 -6.92 -8.79
C TYR A 76 3.31 -6.04 -8.12
N THR A 77 2.90 -4.81 -7.81
CA THR A 77 3.73 -3.86 -7.06
C THR A 77 3.13 -3.63 -5.69
N ALA A 78 3.99 -3.59 -4.69
CA ALA A 78 3.66 -3.29 -3.31
C ALA A 78 4.39 -2.01 -2.88
N GLN A 79 3.65 -1.08 -2.26
CA GLN A 79 4.19 0.19 -1.78
C GLN A 79 3.64 0.51 -0.40
N LEU A 80 4.52 0.97 0.49
CA LEU A 80 4.12 1.51 1.78
C LEU A 80 3.74 2.98 1.64
N PHE A 81 2.74 3.39 2.42
CA PHE A 81 2.32 4.76 2.61
C PHE A 81 2.43 5.07 4.10
N ALA A 82 2.93 6.25 4.46
CA ALA A 82 3.17 6.59 5.87
C ALA A 82 2.83 8.04 6.20
N ALA A 83 2.49 8.30 7.46
CA ALA A 83 2.44 9.63 8.06
C ALA A 83 2.99 9.60 9.49
N PRO A 84 3.63 10.69 9.95
CA PRO A 84 4.16 10.77 11.31
C PRO A 84 3.00 10.83 12.33
N GLY A 85 3.17 10.15 13.47
CA GLY A 85 2.15 10.05 14.51
C GLY A 85 1.30 8.78 14.41
N ALA A 86 0.58 8.48 15.49
CA ALA A 86 -0.36 7.37 15.55
C ALA A 86 -1.70 7.74 14.91
N ASP A 87 -2.41 6.73 14.41
CA ASP A 87 -3.80 6.79 13.95
C ASP A 87 -4.10 7.93 12.97
N GLN A 88 -3.13 8.23 12.10
CA GLN A 88 -3.28 9.25 11.09
C GLN A 88 -4.28 8.82 10.01
N PRO A 89 -5.08 9.75 9.47
CA PRO A 89 -6.04 9.45 8.42
C PRO A 89 -5.33 9.01 7.13
N GLU A 90 -5.96 8.12 6.35
CA GLU A 90 -5.40 7.63 5.09
C GLU A 90 -5.01 8.76 4.11
N SER A 91 -5.73 9.88 4.16
CA SER A 91 -5.48 11.05 3.32
C SER A 91 -4.19 11.83 3.64
N SER A 92 -3.60 11.62 4.82
CA SER A 92 -2.31 12.25 5.19
C SER A 92 -1.09 11.40 4.81
N LEU A 93 -1.31 10.14 4.42
CA LEU A 93 -0.22 9.21 4.13
C LEU A 93 0.47 9.57 2.80
N GLN A 94 1.80 9.54 2.80
CA GLN A 94 2.65 9.79 1.64
C GLN A 94 3.35 8.50 1.18
N PRO A 95 3.61 8.33 -0.13
CA PRO A 95 4.26 7.13 -0.65
C PRO A 95 5.70 7.00 -0.16
N ALA A 96 6.05 5.86 0.40
CA ALA A 96 7.42 5.47 0.73
C ALA A 96 8.15 4.85 -0.47
N THR A 97 9.47 4.85 -0.40
CA THR A 97 10.35 4.28 -1.44
C THR A 97 11.46 3.43 -0.84
N PRO A 98 11.91 2.35 -1.50
CA PRO A 98 11.46 1.86 -2.80
C PRO A 98 10.12 1.09 -2.72
N THR A 99 9.51 0.88 -3.88
CA THR A 99 8.48 -0.16 -4.05
C THR A 99 9.13 -1.53 -4.14
N THR A 100 8.34 -2.60 -3.99
CA THR A 100 8.82 -3.98 -4.12
C THR A 100 7.78 -4.85 -4.82
N THR A 101 8.16 -6.09 -5.14
CA THR A 101 7.32 -7.11 -5.79
C THR A 101 7.16 -8.33 -4.90
N PHE A 102 6.44 -9.35 -5.37
CA PHE A 102 6.20 -10.57 -4.61
C PHE A 102 7.22 -11.65 -4.91
N ARG A 103 7.54 -12.43 -3.87
CA ARG A 103 8.29 -13.67 -4.02
C ARG A 103 7.43 -14.73 -4.73
N THR A 104 8.07 -15.83 -5.14
CA THR A 104 7.43 -16.93 -5.88
C THR A 104 7.50 -18.24 -5.10
N GLY A 105 6.84 -19.28 -5.59
CA GLY A 105 6.86 -20.62 -5.00
C GLY A 105 6.28 -20.65 -3.59
N ALA A 106 6.96 -21.32 -2.67
CA ALA A 106 6.52 -21.45 -1.27
C ALA A 106 6.45 -20.11 -0.50
N ALA A 107 7.05 -19.04 -1.05
CA ALA A 107 7.02 -17.71 -0.49
C ALA A 107 5.99 -16.77 -1.17
N ALA A 108 5.12 -17.31 -2.03
CA ALA A 108 4.00 -16.54 -2.57
C ALA A 108 3.16 -15.90 -1.44
N GLY A 109 2.61 -14.73 -1.73
CA GLY A 109 1.89 -13.87 -0.80
C GLY A 109 2.79 -12.97 0.04
N PHE A 110 4.12 -13.15 -0.06
CA PHE A 110 5.09 -12.33 0.65
C PHE A 110 5.91 -11.46 -0.28
N VAL A 111 6.12 -10.21 0.14
CA VAL A 111 6.94 -9.26 -0.61
C VAL A 111 8.42 -9.62 -0.54
N ALA A 112 9.19 -9.22 -1.55
CA ALA A 112 10.63 -9.21 -1.48
C ALA A 112 11.08 -8.15 -0.46
N LEU A 113 11.95 -8.56 0.47
CA LEU A 113 12.40 -7.70 1.55
C LEU A 113 13.21 -6.53 1.01
N VAL A 114 12.82 -5.32 1.39
CA VAL A 114 13.57 -4.08 1.16
C VAL A 114 13.50 -3.20 2.40
N THR A 115 14.42 -2.25 2.55
CA THR A 115 14.28 -1.19 3.55
C THR A 115 13.59 0.00 2.90
N ALA A 116 12.41 0.37 3.39
CA ALA A 116 11.65 1.51 2.89
C ALA A 116 11.98 2.77 3.68
N THR A 117 12.18 3.87 2.95
CA THR A 117 12.37 5.22 3.48
C THR A 117 11.03 5.96 3.43
N LEU A 118 10.68 6.58 4.55
CA LEU A 118 9.41 7.26 4.78
C LEU A 118 9.62 8.78 4.62
N PRO A 119 9.27 9.37 3.47
CA PRO A 119 9.74 10.72 3.11
C PRO A 119 9.23 11.85 4.01
N ASN A 120 8.08 11.63 4.66
CA ASN A 120 7.41 12.59 5.54
C ASN A 120 7.49 12.20 7.02
N VAL A 121 8.21 11.14 7.37
CA VAL A 121 8.39 10.70 8.76
C VAL A 121 9.82 10.98 9.18
N PRO A 122 10.05 11.74 10.26
CA PRO A 122 11.39 11.98 10.78
C PRO A 122 12.09 10.67 11.21
N PRO A 123 13.43 10.62 11.20
CA PRO A 123 14.20 9.53 11.76
C PRO A 123 13.92 9.45 13.26
N ASP A 124 13.94 8.24 13.81
CA ASP A 124 13.72 7.99 15.24
C ASP A 124 12.35 8.47 15.76
N ALA A 125 11.39 8.71 14.86
CA ALA A 125 10.04 9.07 15.25
C ALA A 125 9.45 7.99 16.17
N PRO A 126 8.79 8.37 17.28
CA PRO A 126 8.29 7.41 18.25
C PRO A 126 7.24 6.47 17.65
N VAL A 127 6.42 6.98 16.72
CA VAL A 127 5.38 6.24 16.02
C VAL A 127 5.09 6.87 14.65
N ALA A 128 4.78 6.02 13.68
CA ALA A 128 4.17 6.43 12.41
C ALA A 128 3.00 5.51 12.06
N THR A 129 2.01 6.08 11.37
CA THR A 129 0.89 5.31 10.81
C THR A 129 1.27 4.90 9.40
N LEU A 130 1.15 3.60 9.10
CA LEU A 130 1.47 3.02 7.81
C LEU A 130 0.25 2.34 7.19
N GLN A 131 0.28 2.22 5.87
CA GLN A 131 -0.64 1.40 5.08
C GLN A 131 0.12 0.75 3.94
N LEU A 132 -0.15 -0.53 3.68
CA LEU A 132 0.38 -1.24 2.53
C LEU A 132 -0.65 -1.18 1.40
N ARG A 133 -0.22 -0.72 0.22
CA ARG A 133 -1.03 -0.70 -0.99
C ARG A 133 -0.40 -1.60 -2.05
N VAL A 134 -1.23 -2.37 -2.73
CA VAL A 134 -0.81 -3.37 -3.72
C VAL A 134 -1.69 -3.28 -4.95
N TRP A 135 -1.09 -3.38 -6.13
CA TRP A 135 -1.79 -3.34 -7.41
C TRP A 135 -1.16 -4.26 -8.46
N ASP A 136 -1.96 -4.70 -9.42
CA ASP A 136 -1.47 -5.26 -10.68
C ASP A 136 -0.77 -4.16 -11.49
N ASN A 137 0.51 -4.35 -11.78
CA ASN A 137 1.32 -3.33 -12.44
C ASN A 137 1.25 -3.39 -13.97
N MET A 138 0.45 -4.28 -14.54
CA MET A 138 0.32 -4.51 -15.98
C MET A 138 1.67 -4.66 -16.68
N GLY A 139 2.52 -5.54 -16.14
CA GLY A 139 3.86 -5.79 -16.67
C GLY A 139 4.84 -4.62 -16.48
N GLY A 140 4.60 -3.76 -15.48
CA GLY A 140 5.43 -2.59 -15.18
C GLY A 140 4.97 -1.28 -15.82
N THR A 141 3.83 -1.27 -16.50
CA THR A 141 3.25 -0.06 -17.10
C THR A 141 2.68 0.89 -16.04
N VAL A 142 2.14 0.34 -14.95
CA VAL A 142 1.58 1.10 -13.82
C VAL A 142 2.62 1.20 -12.72
N THR A 143 3.30 2.34 -12.62
CA THR A 143 4.46 2.51 -11.74
C THR A 143 4.17 3.23 -10.44
N THR A 144 3.00 3.87 -10.34
CA THR A 144 2.60 4.65 -9.17
C THR A 144 1.23 4.24 -8.67
N TRP A 145 1.02 4.38 -7.36
CA TRP A 145 -0.29 4.17 -6.77
C TRP A 145 -1.37 5.09 -7.37
N ALA A 146 -1.06 6.35 -7.68
CA ALA A 146 -2.04 7.27 -8.24
C ALA A 146 -2.60 6.80 -9.60
N GLN A 147 -1.74 6.23 -10.45
CA GLN A 147 -2.18 5.59 -11.69
C GLN A 147 -2.98 4.32 -11.40
N ALA A 148 -2.49 3.48 -10.49
CA ALA A 148 -3.16 2.23 -10.11
C ALA A 148 -4.56 2.47 -9.54
N GLU A 149 -4.71 3.48 -8.68
CA GLU A 149 -5.97 3.84 -8.05
C GLU A 149 -6.99 4.31 -9.09
N ALA A 150 -6.58 5.13 -10.07
CA ALA A 150 -7.46 5.54 -11.16
C ALA A 150 -7.96 4.32 -11.97
N LEU A 151 -7.05 3.40 -12.32
CA LEU A 151 -7.39 2.19 -13.07
C LEU A 151 -8.25 1.21 -12.25
N TRP A 152 -7.98 1.11 -10.96
CA TRP A 152 -8.72 0.27 -10.03
C TRP A 152 -10.15 0.78 -9.85
N LEU A 153 -10.33 2.09 -9.67
CA LEU A 153 -11.65 2.73 -9.58
C LEU A 153 -12.45 2.62 -10.89
N SER A 154 -11.77 2.51 -12.03
CA SER A 154 -12.41 2.19 -13.31
C SER A 154 -12.57 0.69 -13.58
N GLY A 155 -12.28 -0.19 -12.61
CA GLY A 155 -12.44 -1.63 -12.74
C GLY A 155 -11.45 -2.34 -13.68
N GLN A 156 -10.40 -1.65 -14.14
CA GLN A 156 -9.48 -2.16 -15.16
C GLN A 156 -8.38 -3.06 -14.58
N ILE A 157 -8.00 -2.85 -13.32
CA ILE A 157 -6.99 -3.65 -12.62
C ILE A 157 -7.50 -4.07 -11.25
N ALA A 158 -6.93 -5.15 -10.71
CA ALA A 158 -7.08 -5.47 -9.31
C ALA A 158 -6.08 -4.65 -8.47
N ALA A 159 -6.58 -4.02 -7.41
CA ALA A 159 -5.75 -3.41 -6.39
C ALA A 159 -6.39 -3.58 -5.01
N GLY A 160 -5.66 -3.20 -3.98
CA GLY A 160 -6.12 -3.31 -2.61
C GLY A 160 -5.19 -2.59 -1.65
N LYS A 161 -5.73 -2.32 -0.47
CA LYS A 161 -5.03 -1.66 0.62
C LYS A 161 -5.26 -2.41 1.92
N SER A 162 -4.24 -2.48 2.76
CA SER A 162 -4.39 -2.93 4.14
C SER A 162 -5.20 -1.92 4.95
N LEU A 163 -5.61 -2.31 6.16
CA LEU A 163 -5.93 -1.34 7.19
C LEU A 163 -4.69 -0.47 7.49
N THR A 164 -4.93 0.73 8.02
CA THR A 164 -3.88 1.53 8.64
C THR A 164 -3.43 0.87 9.93
N PHE A 165 -2.13 0.90 10.20
CA PHE A 165 -1.55 0.35 11.43
C PHE A 165 -0.39 1.21 11.90
N ASN A 166 -0.13 1.20 13.21
CA ASN A 166 0.94 1.97 13.81
C ASN A 166 2.21 1.14 13.89
N VAL A 167 3.34 1.74 13.51
CA VAL A 167 4.68 1.20 13.71
C VAL A 167 5.42 2.11 14.67
N ASN A 168 5.97 1.52 15.74
CA ASN A 168 6.70 2.23 16.78
C ASN A 168 8.21 2.18 16.52
N ALA A 169 8.93 3.14 17.10
CA ALA A 169 10.40 3.23 17.03
C ALA A 169 10.92 3.21 15.59
N ILE A 170 10.50 4.19 14.79
CA ILE A 170 10.90 4.31 13.39
C ILE A 170 12.41 4.41 13.27
N GLY A 171 12.97 3.74 12.25
CA GLY A 171 14.42 3.66 12.05
C GLY A 171 15.04 5.02 11.78
N GLY A 172 16.25 5.24 12.27
CA GLY A 172 16.96 6.51 12.20
C GLY A 172 18.39 6.37 12.69
N THR A 173 18.85 7.35 13.48
CA THR A 173 20.19 7.35 14.08
C THR A 173 20.25 6.46 15.32
N LEU A 174 19.17 6.43 16.11
CA LEU A 174 19.09 5.72 17.38
C LEU A 174 18.44 4.34 17.24
N ASN A 175 17.43 4.24 16.38
CA ASN A 175 16.65 3.03 16.18
C ASN A 175 17.04 2.34 14.87
N PRO A 176 17.25 1.01 14.86
CA PRO A 176 17.29 0.28 13.60
C PRO A 176 15.89 0.30 12.94
N PRO A 177 15.78 0.11 11.61
CA PRO A 177 14.48 0.02 10.94
C PRO A 177 13.61 -1.09 11.58
N PRO A 178 12.40 -0.78 12.08
CA PRO A 178 11.51 -1.78 12.68
C PRO A 178 10.77 -2.61 11.61
N ASN A 179 10.28 -3.77 12.02
CA ASN A 179 9.37 -4.60 11.21
C ASN A 179 7.94 -4.03 11.22
N LEU A 180 7.11 -4.45 10.25
CA LEU A 180 5.72 -4.00 10.09
C LEU A 180 4.75 -4.70 11.07
N VAL A 181 5.09 -4.74 12.36
CA VAL A 181 4.21 -5.31 13.39
C VAL A 181 2.88 -4.54 13.39
N GLY A 182 1.77 -5.27 13.28
CA GLY A 182 0.43 -4.68 13.13
C GLY A 182 -0.14 -4.75 11.70
N LEU A 183 0.70 -5.02 10.70
CA LEU A 183 0.20 -5.33 9.35
C LEU A 183 -0.68 -6.58 9.38
N GLN A 184 -1.84 -6.50 8.75
CA GLN A 184 -2.75 -7.63 8.58
C GLN A 184 -2.87 -8.02 7.11
N SER A 185 -3.20 -9.29 6.89
CA SER A 185 -3.51 -9.82 5.56
C SER A 185 -4.69 -9.12 4.93
N PHE A 186 -4.70 -9.10 3.59
CA PHE A 186 -5.83 -8.63 2.78
C PHE A 186 -5.73 -9.25 1.37
N ASN A 187 -6.76 -9.08 0.54
CA ASN A 187 -6.70 -9.38 -0.88
C ASN A 187 -6.81 -8.13 -1.75
N ILE A 188 -6.24 -8.20 -2.96
CA ILE A 188 -6.61 -7.28 -4.04
C ILE A 188 -7.89 -7.79 -4.73
N TYR A 189 -8.68 -6.86 -5.27
CA TYR A 189 -9.97 -7.14 -5.89
C TYR A 189 -10.28 -6.11 -6.98
N TYR A 190 -11.30 -6.36 -7.79
CA TYR A 190 -11.80 -5.43 -8.81
C TYR A 190 -12.95 -4.59 -8.25
N ILE A 191 -13.00 -3.30 -8.59
CA ILE A 191 -14.18 -2.49 -8.34
C ILE A 191 -15.08 -2.61 -9.58
N PRO A 192 -16.39 -2.93 -9.43
CA PRO A 192 -17.30 -2.96 -10.57
C PRO A 192 -17.26 -1.62 -11.30
N GLU A 193 -17.14 -1.65 -12.64
CA GLU A 193 -17.31 -0.44 -13.44
C GLU A 193 -18.65 0.21 -13.09
N PRO A 194 -18.71 1.55 -12.89
CA PRO A 194 -19.99 2.22 -12.71
C PRO A 194 -20.84 1.98 -13.95
N GLY A 195 -21.83 1.10 -13.83
CA GLY A 195 -22.57 0.60 -14.99
C GLY A 195 -23.18 1.75 -15.78
N THR A 196 -22.94 1.78 -17.09
CA THR A 196 -23.47 2.79 -18.04
C THR A 196 -24.98 3.01 -17.89
N LEU A 197 -25.72 1.99 -17.45
CA LEU A 197 -27.15 2.05 -17.15
C LEU A 197 -27.50 2.93 -15.94
N ALA A 198 -26.65 3.01 -14.91
CA ALA A 198 -26.84 3.93 -13.79
C ALA A 198 -26.63 5.39 -14.23
N LEU A 199 -25.64 5.64 -15.09
CA LEU A 199 -25.44 6.96 -15.72
C LEU A 199 -26.58 7.33 -16.68
N LEU A 200 -27.03 6.40 -17.52
CA LEU A 200 -28.19 6.59 -18.41
C LEU A 200 -29.47 6.83 -17.61
N GLY A 201 -29.67 6.13 -16.49
CA GLY A 201 -30.81 6.32 -15.59
C GLY A 201 -30.82 7.72 -14.96
N LEU A 202 -29.68 8.17 -14.42
CA LEU A 202 -29.54 9.53 -13.87
C LEU A 202 -29.66 10.61 -14.95
N GLY A 203 -29.08 10.39 -16.13
CA GLY A 203 -29.19 11.29 -17.28
C GLY A 203 -30.63 11.39 -17.80
N ALA A 204 -31.35 10.27 -17.88
CA ALA A 204 -32.75 10.24 -18.28
C ALA A 204 -33.66 10.92 -17.26
N LEU A 205 -33.42 10.73 -15.95
CA LEU A 205 -34.13 11.44 -14.88
C LEU A 205 -33.88 12.95 -14.95
N GLY A 206 -32.63 13.36 -15.17
CA GLY A 206 -32.28 14.78 -15.40
C GLY A 206 -33.02 15.38 -16.59
N LEU A 207 -33.05 14.68 -17.73
CA LEU A 207 -33.81 15.10 -18.92
C LEU A 207 -35.33 15.18 -18.68
N MET A 208 -35.90 14.28 -17.87
CA MET A 208 -37.33 14.34 -17.53
C MET A 208 -37.69 15.53 -16.61
N VAL A 209 -36.77 15.99 -15.76
CA VAL A 209 -36.95 17.21 -14.94
C VAL A 209 -36.99 18.47 -15.82
N PHE A 210 -36.20 18.54 -16.89
CA PHE A 210 -36.22 19.67 -17.83
C PHE A 210 -37.36 19.65 -18.86
N ARG A 211 -38.11 18.54 -18.98
CA ARG A 211 -39.29 18.43 -19.86
C ARG A 211 -40.58 18.97 -19.24
N ARG A 212 -40.55 19.46 -18.00
CA ARG A 212 -41.67 20.18 -17.37
C ARG A 212 -41.44 21.69 -17.41
N LYS A 213 -41.41 22.26 -18.61
CA LYS A 213 -41.72 23.66 -18.89
C LYS A 213 -42.46 23.74 -20.21
#